data_AF-A0AAD4LEH4-F1
#
_entry.id   AF-A0AAD4LEH4-F1
#
_cell.length_a   1.000
_cell.length_b   1.000
_cell.length_c   1.000
_cell.angle_alpha   90.00
_cell.angle_beta   90.00
_cell.angle_gamma   90.00
#
_symmetry.space_group_name_H-M   'P 1'
#
loop_
_entity.id
_entity.type
_entity.pdbx_description
1 polymer ?
#
loop_
_entity_poly.entity_id
_entity_poly.type
_entity_poly.pdbx_seq_one_letter_code
_entity_poly.pdbx_strand_id
1 'polypeptide(L)'
;MFAASVRCFVPADRLVLQDENCRNDALCSIQENTAKTKSEKRKVDQYEEELQWEEKALEGIRDSLEDKTEVFRDRIEQKQKELQPWKTKVDEKQAEVDVKTSERDMLVKTAEALEQASTEAHEALAKVKSIQTVKIGELENLKNRELSLQRVQDLTIRVNQHRTQASSTRQRVEEANASQTASTSVNEVSDSLMRLRDSGRVSGLHGQLRSLGTIPDEYDMAITTNVGCVGFLVLEEIDKTDGMRPIQTPEDVPRLFDLVEPKEPQFAHMFYEALRDTLVAQDLAQANHIAFGARRWRVVTLAEVVELARNSLLMWFHLTCCGSTSRTAKSLPCNSQWPWKSFSAAEAELEAVGESGPQINLEIEKANLDIQDARKRVIEAKKRVHDLRTPSKPDAGDLSHIASLEHEIATAQNKLEGLWSLSGMIEEAIKAIEREILDIGGSLVARAEVKKIIKAEVAMAKAERDLVKFKGSIASNWQSLAGVEIELRKLSESAAGGQRLCGSTFKLKVEAVRAEVENSKADSEGSKAELNGEELARDASRYSLQIARCR
;
A
#
# COMPACT_ATOMS: atom_id res chain seq x y z
N MET A 1 67.66 63.28 -89.71
CA MET A 1 68.33 62.63 -88.56
C MET A 1 67.43 62.80 -87.35
N PHE A 2 67.11 61.68 -86.71
CA PHE A 2 66.61 61.57 -85.34
C PHE A 2 65.26 62.26 -85.06
N ALA A 3 64.13 61.57 -85.22
CA ALA A 3 63.65 60.46 -84.39
C ALA A 3 63.43 60.86 -82.93
N ALA A 4 62.16 60.77 -82.50
CA ALA A 4 61.68 60.00 -81.35
C ALA A 4 60.54 60.73 -80.64
N SER A 5 59.47 59.98 -80.36
CA SER A 5 58.36 60.34 -79.46
C SER A 5 57.49 61.48 -80.03
N VAL A 6 56.18 61.36 -80.15
CA VAL A 6 55.26 61.36 -79.01
C VAL A 6 54.05 60.48 -79.31
N ARG A 7 53.79 59.59 -78.35
CA ARG A 7 52.58 58.79 -78.20
C ARG A 7 51.32 59.66 -78.21
N CYS A 8 50.24 59.12 -78.78
CA CYS A 8 48.85 59.33 -78.38
C CYS A 8 48.34 60.79 -78.40
N PHE A 9 47.81 61.22 -79.55
CA PHE A 9 46.82 62.29 -79.60
C PHE A 9 45.53 61.70 -80.17
N VAL A 10 44.71 61.12 -79.29
CA VAL A 10 43.27 60.93 -79.60
C VAL A 10 42.69 62.35 -79.71
N PRO A 11 41.91 62.70 -80.74
CA PRO A 11 41.37 64.04 -80.85
C PRO A 11 40.40 64.27 -79.68
N ALA A 12 40.80 65.16 -78.76
CA ALA A 12 39.99 65.57 -77.61
C ALA A 12 38.56 65.99 -78.02
N ASP A 13 38.39 66.45 -79.26
CA ASP A 13 37.12 66.90 -79.84
C ASP A 13 36.03 65.80 -79.92
N ARG A 14 36.39 64.52 -80.13
CA ARG A 14 35.38 63.43 -80.19
C ARG A 14 34.85 63.04 -78.80
N LEU A 15 35.70 63.12 -77.79
CA LEU A 15 35.34 62.85 -76.39
C LEU A 15 34.51 64.01 -75.82
N VAL A 16 34.88 65.26 -76.14
CA VAL A 16 34.08 66.44 -75.78
C VAL A 16 32.68 66.39 -76.38
N LEU A 17 32.54 66.01 -77.66
CA LEU A 17 31.23 65.85 -78.29
C LEU A 17 30.40 64.72 -77.67
N GLN A 18 31.05 63.63 -77.26
CA GLN A 18 30.38 62.51 -76.59
C GLN A 18 29.85 62.93 -75.21
N ASP A 19 30.64 63.66 -74.44
CA ASP A 19 30.24 64.18 -73.12
C ASP A 19 29.21 65.31 -73.23
N GLU A 20 29.25 66.13 -74.28
CA GLU A 20 28.20 67.12 -74.57
C GLU A 20 26.86 66.46 -74.94
N ASN A 21 26.89 65.37 -75.69
CA ASN A 21 25.69 64.57 -75.98
C ASN A 21 25.16 63.92 -74.70
N CYS A 22 26.03 63.32 -73.87
CA CYS A 22 25.66 62.80 -72.55
C CYS A 22 25.03 63.88 -71.64
N ARG A 23 25.56 65.12 -71.69
CA ARG A 23 25.00 66.26 -70.96
C ARG A 23 23.61 66.63 -71.47
N ASN A 24 23.42 66.71 -72.78
CA ASN A 24 22.12 67.03 -73.38
C ASN A 24 21.10 65.92 -73.12
N ASP A 25 21.49 64.65 -73.19
CA ASP A 25 20.65 63.50 -72.86
C ASP A 25 20.23 63.51 -71.38
N ALA A 26 21.15 63.88 -70.48
CA ALA A 26 20.86 64.08 -69.06
C ALA A 26 19.88 65.24 -68.84
N LEU A 27 20.06 66.38 -69.52
CA LEU A 27 19.14 67.52 -69.47
C LEU A 27 17.74 67.17 -70.01
N CYS A 28 17.66 66.47 -71.14
CA CYS A 28 16.40 65.96 -71.70
C CYS A 28 15.71 65.01 -70.71
N SER A 29 16.46 64.09 -70.10
CA SER A 29 15.94 63.17 -69.09
C SER A 29 15.45 63.89 -67.83
N ILE A 30 16.09 65.00 -67.42
CA ILE A 30 15.63 65.86 -66.32
C ILE A 30 14.34 66.58 -66.72
N GLN A 31 14.24 67.11 -67.93
CA GLN A 31 13.03 67.78 -68.42
C GLN A 31 11.84 66.80 -68.52
N GLU A 32 12.06 65.60 -69.06
CA GLU A 32 11.02 64.57 -69.11
C GLU A 32 10.57 64.11 -67.73
N ASN A 33 11.51 63.84 -66.81
CA ASN A 33 11.15 63.41 -65.46
C ASN A 33 10.51 64.53 -64.64
N THR A 34 10.87 65.80 -64.86
CA THR A 34 10.20 66.95 -64.23
C THR A 34 8.78 67.15 -64.78
N ALA A 35 8.55 66.91 -66.08
CA ALA A 35 7.21 66.88 -66.67
C ALA A 35 6.37 65.73 -66.08
N LYS A 36 6.93 64.52 -65.97
CA LYS A 36 6.29 63.36 -65.33
C LYS A 36 5.98 63.62 -63.85
N THR A 37 6.88 64.30 -63.13
CA THR A 37 6.63 64.70 -61.73
C THR A 37 5.48 65.70 -61.64
N LYS A 38 5.36 66.64 -62.58
CA LYS A 38 4.21 67.58 -62.61
C LYS A 38 2.90 66.86 -62.93
N SER A 39 2.89 65.88 -63.83
CA SER A 39 1.68 65.11 -64.13
C SER A 39 1.26 64.19 -63.00
N GLU A 40 2.19 63.51 -62.33
CA GLU A 40 1.86 62.67 -61.18
C GLU A 40 1.42 63.50 -59.96
N LYS A 41 1.94 64.71 -59.76
CA LYS A 41 1.45 65.62 -58.71
C LYS A 41 -0.01 65.96 -58.90
N ARG A 42 -0.40 66.32 -60.14
CA ARG A 42 -1.80 66.59 -60.47
C ARG A 42 -2.72 65.39 -60.23
N LYS A 43 -2.22 64.16 -60.42
CA LYS A 43 -2.99 62.95 -60.14
C LYS A 43 -3.15 62.72 -58.63
N VAL A 44 -2.13 63.01 -57.83
CA VAL A 44 -2.24 62.97 -56.36
C VAL A 44 -3.27 63.98 -55.90
N ASP A 45 -3.18 65.23 -56.36
CA ASP A 45 -4.15 66.28 -56.03
C ASP A 45 -5.59 65.87 -56.41
N GLN A 46 -5.78 65.25 -57.59
CA GLN A 46 -7.09 64.72 -58.02
C GLN A 46 -7.61 63.59 -57.12
N TYR A 47 -6.77 62.61 -56.77
CA TYR A 47 -7.19 61.52 -55.88
C TYR A 47 -7.41 62.00 -54.44
N GLU A 48 -6.72 63.06 -53.99
CA GLU A 48 -6.96 63.69 -52.69
C GLU A 48 -8.34 64.36 -52.64
N GLU A 49 -8.72 65.06 -53.71
CA GLU A 49 -10.06 65.64 -53.85
C GLU A 49 -11.15 64.56 -53.91
N GLU A 50 -10.93 63.48 -54.66
CA GLU A 50 -11.84 62.33 -54.71
C GLU A 50 -11.99 61.64 -53.35
N LEU A 51 -10.88 61.45 -52.60
CA LEU A 51 -10.90 60.86 -51.27
C LEU A 51 -11.70 61.74 -50.30
N GLN A 52 -11.42 63.04 -50.27
CA GLN A 52 -12.15 63.99 -49.42
C GLN A 52 -13.65 64.05 -49.75
N TRP A 53 -14.02 63.91 -51.03
CA TRP A 53 -15.41 63.85 -51.45
C TRP A 53 -16.11 62.58 -50.94
N GLU A 54 -15.48 61.42 -51.10
CA GLU A 54 -16.03 60.15 -50.64
C GLU A 54 -16.04 60.04 -49.10
N GLU A 55 -15.06 60.62 -48.41
CA GLU A 55 -15.05 60.75 -46.94
C GLU A 55 -16.19 61.64 -46.44
N LYS A 56 -16.44 62.79 -47.08
CA LYS A 56 -17.60 63.65 -46.78
C LYS A 56 -18.92 62.96 -47.09
N ALA A 57 -18.97 62.15 -48.14
CA ALA A 57 -20.15 61.35 -48.46
C ALA A 57 -20.41 60.29 -47.38
N LEU A 58 -19.37 59.63 -46.87
CA LEU A 58 -19.49 58.72 -45.72
C LEU A 58 -19.87 59.45 -44.43
N GLU A 59 -19.33 60.65 -44.18
CA GLU A 59 -19.69 61.47 -43.03
C GLU A 59 -21.19 61.84 -43.07
N GLY A 60 -21.71 62.26 -44.22
CA GLY A 60 -23.15 62.50 -44.40
C GLY A 60 -24.02 61.25 -44.22
N ILE A 61 -23.54 60.07 -44.63
CA ILE A 61 -24.22 58.79 -44.38
C ILE A 61 -24.17 58.43 -42.89
N ARG A 62 -23.06 58.70 -42.21
CA ARG A 62 -22.88 58.47 -40.77
C ARG A 62 -23.83 59.33 -39.95
N ASP A 63 -23.95 60.62 -40.27
CA ASP A 63 -24.86 61.53 -39.59
C ASP A 63 -26.33 61.09 -39.79
N SER A 64 -26.69 60.69 -41.01
CA SER A 64 -28.04 60.15 -41.33
C SER A 64 -28.34 58.82 -40.62
N LEU A 65 -27.30 58.04 -40.30
CA LEU A 65 -27.41 56.79 -39.55
C LEU A 65 -27.42 57.03 -38.04
N GLU A 66 -26.78 58.08 -37.55
CA GLU A 66 -26.73 58.41 -36.11
C GLU A 66 -28.15 58.64 -35.56
N ASP A 67 -28.96 59.44 -36.26
CA ASP A 67 -30.36 59.70 -35.91
C ASP A 67 -31.21 58.42 -35.95
N LYS A 68 -31.00 57.56 -36.95
CA LYS A 68 -31.76 56.30 -37.11
C LYS A 68 -31.35 55.25 -36.08
N THR A 69 -30.08 55.22 -35.69
CA THR A 69 -29.55 54.28 -34.69
C THR A 69 -29.80 54.73 -33.25
N GLU A 70 -30.04 56.01 -33.01
CA GLU A 70 -30.50 56.52 -31.71
C GLU A 70 -31.83 55.88 -31.29
N VAL A 71 -32.82 55.82 -32.18
CA VAL A 71 -34.13 55.20 -31.90
C VAL A 71 -34.00 53.72 -31.50
N PHE A 72 -33.10 52.97 -32.15
CA PHE A 72 -32.87 51.57 -31.79
C PHE A 72 -32.06 51.41 -30.50
N ARG A 73 -31.11 52.31 -30.22
CA ARG A 73 -30.40 52.36 -28.94
C ARG A 73 -31.36 52.59 -27.78
N ASP A 74 -32.29 53.54 -27.91
CA ASP A 74 -33.31 53.80 -26.91
C ASP A 74 -34.23 52.60 -26.70
N ARG A 75 -34.65 51.94 -27.80
CA ARG A 75 -35.51 50.75 -27.74
C ARG A 75 -34.81 49.56 -27.10
N ILE A 76 -33.51 49.38 -27.37
CA ILE A 76 -32.68 48.36 -26.71
C ILE A 76 -32.50 48.72 -25.24
N GLU A 77 -32.21 49.98 -24.91
CA GLU A 77 -32.04 50.42 -23.52
C GLU A 77 -33.34 50.23 -22.72
N GLN A 78 -34.50 50.53 -23.32
CA GLN A 78 -35.80 50.27 -22.71
C GLN A 78 -36.02 48.78 -22.46
N LYS A 79 -35.73 47.92 -23.45
CA LYS A 79 -35.85 46.45 -23.29
C LYS A 79 -34.84 45.87 -22.30
N GLN A 80 -33.63 46.43 -22.24
CA GLN A 80 -32.62 46.07 -21.25
C GLN A 80 -33.06 46.48 -19.85
N LYS A 81 -33.63 47.69 -19.68
CA LYS A 81 -34.24 48.14 -18.41
C LYS A 81 -35.41 47.24 -18.00
N GLU A 82 -36.23 46.80 -18.94
CA GLU A 82 -37.30 45.83 -18.70
C GLU A 82 -36.75 44.47 -18.27
N LEU A 83 -35.61 44.02 -18.82
CA LEU A 83 -34.99 42.72 -18.53
C LEU A 83 -34.31 42.66 -17.15
N GLN A 84 -33.69 43.75 -16.67
CA GLN A 84 -33.01 43.82 -15.36
C GLN A 84 -33.84 43.26 -14.19
N PRO A 85 -35.10 43.70 -13.95
CA PRO A 85 -35.89 43.19 -12.84
C PRO A 85 -36.27 41.71 -13.01
N TRP A 86 -36.37 41.19 -14.24
CA TRP A 86 -36.62 39.76 -14.44
C TRP A 86 -35.39 38.93 -14.12
N LYS A 87 -34.18 39.40 -14.47
CA LYS A 87 -32.94 38.74 -14.07
C LYS A 87 -32.79 38.69 -12.55
N THR A 88 -33.03 39.80 -11.87
CA THR A 88 -33.02 39.83 -10.40
C THR A 88 -34.06 38.87 -9.81
N LYS A 89 -35.29 38.82 -10.35
CA LYS A 89 -36.33 37.87 -9.89
C LYS A 89 -35.96 36.40 -10.16
N VAL A 90 -35.27 36.11 -11.26
CA VAL A 90 -34.77 34.76 -11.58
C VAL A 90 -33.70 34.37 -10.58
N ASP A 91 -32.72 35.25 -10.31
CA ASP A 91 -31.66 35.00 -9.34
C ASP A 91 -32.23 34.82 -7.93
N GLU A 92 -33.20 35.64 -7.52
CA GLU A 92 -33.91 35.51 -6.24
C GLU A 92 -34.65 34.17 -6.12
N LYS A 93 -35.38 33.75 -7.17
CA LYS A 93 -36.11 32.48 -7.17
C LYS A 93 -35.19 31.27 -7.27
N GLN A 94 -34.08 31.39 -8.00
CA GLN A 94 -33.06 30.35 -8.06
C GLN A 94 -32.41 30.16 -6.69
N ALA A 95 -32.06 31.26 -6.01
CA ALA A 95 -31.53 31.20 -4.66
C ALA A 95 -32.54 30.58 -3.67
N GLU A 96 -33.83 30.88 -3.79
CA GLU A 96 -34.88 30.23 -2.98
C GLU A 96 -34.94 28.71 -3.23
N VAL A 97 -34.87 28.26 -4.48
CA VAL A 97 -34.81 26.84 -4.83
C VAL A 97 -33.54 26.18 -4.27
N ASP A 98 -32.39 26.83 -4.40
CA ASP A 98 -31.11 26.30 -3.94
C ASP A 98 -31.07 26.14 -2.41
N VAL A 99 -31.60 27.13 -1.67
CA VAL A 99 -31.73 27.05 -0.20
C VAL A 99 -32.62 25.87 0.19
N LYS A 100 -33.81 25.77 -0.40
CA LYS A 100 -34.79 24.72 -0.07
C LYS A 100 -34.31 23.32 -0.47
N THR A 101 -33.66 23.19 -1.62
CA THR A 101 -33.07 21.92 -2.06
C THR A 101 -31.94 21.49 -1.12
N SER A 102 -31.11 22.42 -0.65
CA SER A 102 -30.07 22.14 0.34
C SER A 102 -30.64 21.73 1.70
N GLU A 103 -31.72 22.36 2.17
CA GLU A 103 -32.42 21.97 3.42
C GLU A 103 -32.96 20.54 3.30
N ARG A 104 -33.64 20.22 2.20
CA ARG A 104 -34.15 18.87 1.91
C ARG A 104 -33.03 17.84 1.85
N ASP A 105 -31.94 18.14 1.13
CA ASP A 105 -30.80 17.24 0.99
C ASP A 105 -30.11 16.98 2.33
N MET A 106 -30.03 17.99 3.21
CA MET A 106 -29.49 17.82 4.56
C MET A 106 -30.35 16.86 5.38
N LEU A 107 -31.69 17.00 5.34
CA LEU A 107 -32.61 16.10 6.05
C LEU A 107 -32.53 14.67 5.50
N VAL A 108 -32.49 14.50 4.18
CA VAL A 108 -32.33 13.18 3.55
C VAL A 108 -31.00 12.54 3.95
N LYS A 109 -29.88 13.28 3.90
CA LYS A 109 -28.57 12.77 4.33
C LYS A 109 -28.55 12.38 5.80
N THR A 110 -29.23 13.14 6.67
CA THR A 110 -29.34 12.77 8.09
C THR A 110 -30.14 11.48 8.28
N ALA A 111 -31.21 11.28 7.50
CA ALA A 111 -31.98 10.04 7.54
C ALA A 111 -31.16 8.84 7.03
N GLU A 112 -30.46 8.97 5.91
CA GLU A 112 -29.58 7.94 5.36
C GLU A 112 -28.46 7.56 6.34
N ALA A 113 -27.82 8.54 6.99
CA ALA A 113 -26.79 8.29 7.99
C ALA A 113 -27.32 7.52 9.21
N LEU A 114 -28.55 7.82 9.66
CA LEU A 114 -29.21 7.09 10.74
C LEU A 114 -29.57 5.66 10.34
N GLU A 115 -30.03 5.44 9.10
CA GLU A 115 -30.30 4.10 8.57
C GLU A 115 -29.02 3.28 8.48
N GLN A 116 -27.94 3.83 7.95
CA GLN A 116 -26.62 3.18 7.91
C GLN A 116 -26.10 2.83 9.31
N ALA A 117 -26.20 3.77 10.27
CA ALA A 117 -25.82 3.49 11.65
C ALA A 117 -26.68 2.36 12.28
N SER A 118 -27.96 2.28 11.92
CA SER A 118 -28.87 1.23 12.39
C SER A 118 -28.52 -0.15 11.80
N THR A 119 -28.21 -0.24 10.52
CA THR A 119 -27.80 -1.51 9.87
C THR A 119 -26.46 -1.99 10.42
N GLU A 120 -25.47 -1.10 10.57
CA GLU A 120 -24.18 -1.41 11.19
C GLU A 120 -24.34 -1.93 12.62
N ALA A 121 -25.21 -1.30 13.43
CA ALA A 121 -25.50 -1.75 14.78
C ALA A 121 -26.19 -3.14 14.81
N HIS A 122 -27.08 -3.44 13.86
CA HIS A 122 -27.70 -4.76 13.73
C HIS A 122 -26.68 -5.83 13.33
N GLU A 123 -25.78 -5.53 12.38
CA GLU A 123 -24.70 -6.43 11.99
C GLU A 123 -23.73 -6.69 13.15
N ALA A 124 -23.34 -5.65 13.89
CA ALA A 124 -22.50 -5.79 15.07
C ALA A 124 -23.17 -6.69 16.12
N LEU A 125 -24.47 -6.51 16.36
CA LEU A 125 -25.24 -7.37 17.25
C LEU A 125 -25.31 -8.83 16.76
N ALA A 126 -25.45 -9.05 15.46
CA ALA A 126 -25.43 -10.40 14.87
C ALA A 126 -24.06 -11.07 15.07
N LYS A 127 -22.96 -10.34 14.84
CA LYS A 127 -21.59 -10.81 15.07
C LYS A 127 -21.34 -11.17 16.55
N VAL A 128 -21.79 -10.36 17.49
CA VAL A 128 -21.62 -10.66 18.93
C VAL A 128 -22.48 -11.86 19.34
N LYS A 129 -23.69 -12.01 18.80
CA LYS A 129 -24.54 -13.19 19.05
C LYS A 129 -23.93 -14.47 18.50
N SER A 130 -23.35 -14.45 17.30
CA SER A 130 -22.70 -15.64 16.73
C SER A 130 -21.51 -16.08 17.58
N ILE A 131 -20.68 -15.13 18.04
CA ILE A 131 -19.59 -15.41 18.99
C ILE A 131 -20.16 -16.04 20.28
N GLN A 132 -21.24 -15.49 20.84
CA GLN A 132 -21.88 -16.07 22.02
C GLN A 132 -22.32 -17.53 21.80
N THR A 133 -22.93 -17.84 20.65
CA THR A 133 -23.36 -19.22 20.33
C THR A 133 -22.20 -20.18 20.18
N VAL A 134 -21.09 -19.74 19.56
CA VAL A 134 -19.87 -20.55 19.43
C VAL A 134 -19.28 -20.85 20.82
N LYS A 135 -19.20 -19.84 21.70
CA LYS A 135 -18.70 -20.02 23.07
C LYS A 135 -19.58 -20.96 23.91
N ILE A 136 -20.90 -20.90 23.74
CA ILE A 136 -21.82 -21.86 24.39
C ILE A 136 -21.56 -23.29 23.89
N GLY A 137 -21.36 -23.49 22.58
CA GLY A 137 -21.01 -24.80 22.02
C GLY A 137 -19.64 -25.31 22.49
N GLU A 138 -18.63 -24.45 22.60
CA GLU A 138 -17.32 -24.79 23.19
C GLU A 138 -17.49 -25.28 24.64
N LEU A 139 -18.31 -24.58 25.43
CA LEU A 139 -18.59 -24.97 26.82
C LEU A 139 -19.33 -26.30 26.93
N GLU A 140 -20.27 -26.59 26.03
CA GLU A 140 -20.94 -27.90 25.98
C GLU A 140 -19.95 -29.04 25.66
N ASN A 141 -19.04 -28.82 24.72
CA ASN A 141 -17.98 -29.78 24.40
C ASN A 141 -17.04 -30.01 25.59
N LEU A 142 -16.67 -28.95 26.31
CA LEU A 142 -15.83 -29.06 27.50
C LEU A 142 -16.55 -29.79 28.65
N LYS A 143 -17.84 -29.55 28.86
CA LYS A 143 -18.65 -30.30 29.84
C LYS A 143 -18.77 -31.78 29.49
N ASN A 144 -18.89 -32.13 28.21
CA ASN A 144 -18.88 -33.52 27.79
C ASN A 144 -17.52 -34.20 28.10
N ARG A 145 -16.41 -33.46 28.00
CA ARG A 145 -15.09 -33.94 28.44
C ARG A 145 -14.99 -34.04 29.97
N GLU A 146 -15.59 -33.12 30.71
CA GLU A 146 -15.65 -33.19 32.18
C GLU A 146 -16.43 -34.43 32.66
N LEU A 147 -17.52 -34.81 32.00
CA LEU A 147 -18.21 -36.08 32.26
C LEU A 147 -17.29 -37.29 32.03
N SER A 148 -16.41 -37.22 31.04
CA SER A 148 -15.41 -38.28 30.84
C SER A 148 -14.36 -38.34 31.96
N LEU A 149 -14.13 -37.25 32.69
CA LEU A 149 -13.30 -37.25 33.91
C LEU A 149 -13.97 -37.98 35.08
N GLN A 150 -15.29 -38.19 35.08
CA GLN A 150 -15.91 -39.05 36.11
C GLN A 150 -15.37 -40.50 36.03
N ARG A 151 -14.89 -40.93 34.85
CA ARG A 151 -14.19 -42.21 34.66
C ARG A 151 -12.88 -42.29 35.43
N VAL A 152 -12.31 -41.17 35.89
CA VAL A 152 -11.14 -41.13 36.78
C VAL A 152 -11.45 -41.80 38.11
N GLN A 153 -12.67 -41.63 38.65
CA GLN A 153 -13.06 -42.29 39.90
C GLN A 153 -13.08 -43.81 39.72
N ASP A 154 -13.63 -44.29 38.60
CA ASP A 154 -13.64 -45.71 38.24
C ASP A 154 -12.22 -46.26 37.99
N LEU A 155 -11.35 -45.49 37.32
CA LEU A 155 -9.94 -45.85 37.13
C LEU A 155 -9.19 -45.90 38.47
N THR A 156 -9.45 -44.97 39.38
CA THR A 156 -8.84 -44.95 40.72
C THR A 156 -9.22 -46.20 41.52
N ILE A 157 -10.49 -46.60 41.47
CA ILE A 157 -10.96 -47.83 42.13
C ILE A 157 -10.25 -49.05 41.51
N ARG A 158 -10.16 -49.13 40.18
CA ARG A 158 -9.48 -50.24 39.48
C ARG A 158 -7.98 -50.31 39.78
N VAL A 159 -7.28 -49.19 39.81
CA VAL A 159 -5.87 -49.11 40.18
C VAL A 159 -5.66 -49.59 41.62
N ASN A 160 -6.51 -49.16 42.56
CA ASN A 160 -6.45 -49.63 43.95
C ASN A 160 -6.71 -51.15 44.08
N GLN A 161 -7.68 -51.68 43.33
CA GLN A 161 -7.93 -53.12 43.28
C GLN A 161 -6.70 -53.88 42.76
N HIS A 162 -6.12 -53.46 41.65
CA HIS A 162 -4.90 -54.07 41.12
C HIS A 162 -3.71 -53.92 42.07
N ARG A 163 -3.58 -52.81 42.81
CA ARG A 163 -2.55 -52.60 43.84
C ARG A 163 -2.69 -53.60 44.98
N THR A 164 -3.89 -53.82 45.49
CA THR A 164 -4.15 -54.81 46.54
C THR A 164 -3.86 -56.24 46.06
N GLN A 165 -4.27 -56.58 44.84
CA GLN A 165 -3.95 -57.87 44.19
C GLN A 165 -2.44 -58.07 43.98
N ALA A 166 -1.72 -57.05 43.54
CA ALA A 166 -0.27 -57.11 43.37
C ALA A 166 0.45 -57.29 44.71
N SER A 167 0.01 -56.57 45.76
CA SER A 167 0.58 -56.72 47.11
C SER A 167 0.35 -58.11 47.71
N SER A 168 -0.85 -58.68 47.56
CA SER A 168 -1.18 -60.00 48.10
C SER A 168 -0.48 -61.13 47.35
N THR A 169 -0.36 -61.02 46.03
CA THR A 169 0.42 -61.97 45.23
C THR A 169 1.91 -61.91 45.57
N ARG A 170 2.48 -60.70 45.75
CA ARG A 170 3.87 -60.54 46.17
C ARG A 170 4.13 -61.13 47.55
N GLN A 171 3.25 -60.88 48.52
CA GLN A 171 3.36 -61.46 49.86
C GLN A 171 3.38 -62.99 49.80
N ARG A 172 2.45 -63.60 49.05
CA ARG A 172 2.38 -65.06 48.89
C ARG A 172 3.61 -65.65 48.20
N VAL A 173 4.20 -64.94 47.23
CA VAL A 173 5.44 -65.36 46.56
C VAL A 173 6.63 -65.28 47.52
N GLU A 174 6.71 -64.23 48.33
CA GLU A 174 7.77 -64.08 49.33
C GLU A 174 7.68 -65.17 50.41
N GLU A 175 6.48 -65.44 50.92
CA GLU A 175 6.21 -66.53 51.87
C GLU A 175 6.59 -67.89 51.28
N ALA A 176 6.19 -68.15 50.02
CA ALA A 176 6.53 -69.38 49.32
C ALA A 176 8.05 -69.51 49.10
N ASN A 177 8.74 -68.46 48.66
CA ASN A 177 10.19 -68.46 48.46
C ASN A 177 10.93 -68.65 49.79
N ALA A 178 10.53 -67.95 50.85
CA ALA A 178 11.11 -68.11 52.18
C ALA A 178 10.97 -69.56 52.68
N SER A 179 9.79 -70.16 52.52
CA SER A 179 9.55 -71.56 52.88
C SER A 179 10.38 -72.55 52.05
N GLN A 180 10.55 -72.27 50.75
CA GLN A 180 11.31 -73.10 49.83
C GLN A 180 12.81 -73.02 50.11
N THR A 181 13.38 -71.82 50.30
CA THR A 181 14.80 -71.62 50.63
C THR A 181 15.17 -72.24 51.98
N ALA A 182 14.29 -72.16 52.98
CA ALA A 182 14.47 -72.85 54.25
C ALA A 182 14.50 -74.38 54.05
N SER A 183 13.59 -74.92 53.22
CA SER A 183 13.54 -76.36 52.93
C SER A 183 14.75 -76.86 52.13
N THR A 184 15.21 -76.12 51.11
CA THR A 184 16.35 -76.54 50.29
C THR A 184 17.66 -76.51 51.07
N SER A 185 17.91 -75.45 51.84
CA SER A 185 19.16 -75.33 52.62
C SER A 185 19.31 -76.44 53.66
N VAL A 186 18.23 -76.81 54.37
CA VAL A 186 18.25 -77.93 55.33
C VAL A 186 18.48 -79.26 54.62
N ASN A 187 17.81 -79.50 53.48
CA ASN A 187 17.96 -80.75 52.74
C ASN A 187 19.34 -80.88 52.09
N GLU A 188 19.91 -79.81 51.54
CA GLU A 188 21.25 -79.83 50.92
C GLU A 188 22.36 -80.17 51.94
N VAL A 189 22.29 -79.60 53.14
CA VAL A 189 23.23 -79.93 54.23
C VAL A 189 23.08 -81.40 54.61
N SER A 190 21.84 -81.87 54.78
CA SER A 190 21.57 -83.26 55.12
C SER A 190 22.09 -84.22 54.03
N ASP A 191 21.78 -83.98 52.77
CA ASP A 191 22.20 -84.82 51.64
C ASP A 191 23.73 -84.87 51.53
N SER A 192 24.41 -83.75 51.76
CA SER A 192 25.87 -83.68 51.73
C SER A 192 26.50 -84.50 52.85
N LEU A 193 25.93 -84.45 54.06
CA LEU A 193 26.37 -85.25 55.21
C LEU A 193 26.12 -86.75 54.97
N MET A 194 24.97 -87.12 54.40
CA MET A 194 24.71 -88.53 54.03
C MET A 194 25.71 -89.04 53.00
N ARG A 195 26.05 -88.24 51.96
CA ARG A 195 27.08 -88.63 50.98
C ARG A 195 28.45 -88.84 51.62
N LEU A 196 28.82 -87.99 52.60
CA LEU A 196 30.09 -88.13 53.32
C LEU A 196 30.12 -89.40 54.19
N ARG A 197 29.01 -89.73 54.85
CA ARG A 197 28.83 -90.98 55.59
C ARG A 197 28.94 -92.19 54.67
N ASP A 198 28.19 -92.19 53.56
CA ASP A 198 28.15 -93.32 52.62
C ASP A 198 29.53 -93.56 51.96
N SER A 199 30.33 -92.50 51.80
CA SER A 199 31.72 -92.58 51.36
C SER A 199 32.72 -93.06 52.44
N GLY A 200 32.27 -93.27 53.68
CA GLY A 200 33.08 -93.69 54.81
C GLY A 200 34.00 -92.61 55.39
N ARG A 201 33.88 -91.35 54.94
CA ARG A 201 34.69 -90.21 55.43
C ARG A 201 34.25 -89.71 56.81
N VAL A 202 32.98 -89.93 57.17
CA VAL A 202 32.40 -89.59 58.48
C VAL A 202 31.78 -90.87 59.03
N SER A 203 32.23 -91.32 60.20
CA SER A 203 31.64 -92.42 60.96
C SER A 203 30.72 -91.88 62.06
N GLY A 204 29.85 -92.74 62.57
CA GLY A 204 28.97 -92.42 63.70
C GLY A 204 27.79 -91.50 63.38
N LEU A 205 27.40 -91.38 62.10
CA LEU A 205 26.18 -90.71 61.66
C LEU A 205 25.17 -91.76 61.19
N HIS A 206 24.02 -91.89 61.86
CA HIS A 206 23.00 -92.89 61.51
C HIS A 206 22.00 -92.39 60.47
N GLY A 207 21.63 -91.11 60.53
CA GLY A 207 20.68 -90.53 59.57
C GLY A 207 19.80 -89.45 60.18
N GLN A 208 18.81 -88.98 59.43
CA GLN A 208 17.76 -88.14 60.00
C GLN A 208 16.83 -88.97 60.88
N LEU A 209 16.41 -88.40 62.01
CA LEU A 209 15.49 -89.04 62.97
C LEU A 209 14.21 -89.52 62.28
N ARG A 210 13.67 -88.76 61.31
CA ARG A 210 12.50 -89.17 60.50
C ARG A 210 12.63 -90.54 59.85
N SER A 211 13.82 -90.86 59.35
CA SER A 211 14.07 -92.08 58.59
C SER A 211 14.27 -93.33 59.46
N LEU A 212 14.36 -93.16 60.78
CA LEU A 212 14.73 -94.20 61.75
C LEU A 212 13.51 -94.81 62.49
N GLY A 213 12.29 -94.35 62.19
CA GLY A 213 11.06 -94.85 62.80
C GLY A 213 9.88 -94.76 61.84
N THR A 214 8.81 -95.47 62.17
CA THR A 214 7.54 -95.46 61.43
C THR A 214 6.40 -95.15 62.39
N ILE A 215 5.42 -94.41 61.90
CA ILE A 215 4.22 -94.01 62.64
C ILE A 215 3.01 -94.27 61.73
N PRO A 216 1.82 -94.59 62.28
CA PRO A 216 0.62 -94.68 61.46
C PRO A 216 0.28 -93.36 60.77
N ASP A 217 -0.14 -93.43 59.50
CA ASP A 217 -0.42 -92.27 58.64
C ASP A 217 -1.41 -91.26 59.25
N GLU A 218 -2.36 -91.73 60.08
CA GLU A 218 -3.31 -90.89 60.80
C GLU A 218 -2.63 -89.83 61.69
N TYR A 219 -1.45 -90.15 62.22
CA TYR A 219 -0.70 -89.31 63.15
C TYR A 219 0.53 -88.63 62.50
N ASP A 220 0.75 -88.80 61.19
CA ASP A 220 1.91 -88.22 60.47
C ASP A 220 1.90 -86.68 60.50
N MET A 221 0.71 -86.07 60.40
CA MET A 221 0.58 -84.61 60.55
C MET A 221 0.87 -84.17 61.99
N ALA A 222 0.45 -84.93 63.00
CA ALA A 222 0.68 -84.60 64.40
C ALA A 222 2.19 -84.62 64.74
N ILE A 223 2.95 -85.61 64.25
CA ILE A 223 4.41 -85.65 64.48
C ILE A 223 5.14 -84.57 63.69
N THR A 224 4.72 -84.28 62.45
CA THR A 224 5.37 -83.27 61.60
C THR A 224 5.16 -81.85 62.13
N THR A 225 3.96 -81.55 62.63
CA THR A 225 3.62 -80.22 63.15
C THR A 225 4.20 -80.00 64.56
N ASN A 226 4.21 -81.02 65.42
CA ASN A 226 4.73 -80.94 66.80
C ASN A 226 6.24 -80.74 66.88
N VAL A 227 6.96 -81.14 65.84
CA VAL A 227 8.39 -81.39 65.95
C VAL A 227 9.14 -80.60 64.86
N GLY A 228 9.67 -79.43 65.22
CA GLY A 228 10.77 -78.78 64.47
C GLY A 228 12.06 -79.62 64.41
N CYS A 229 12.05 -80.77 65.10
CA CYS A 229 13.15 -81.70 65.32
C CYS A 229 13.15 -82.91 64.36
N VAL A 230 12.20 -83.04 63.43
CA VAL A 230 12.12 -84.18 62.49
C VAL A 230 13.36 -84.22 61.57
N GLY A 231 13.99 -83.06 61.37
CA GLY A 231 15.25 -82.91 60.64
C GLY A 231 16.52 -83.13 61.47
N PHE A 232 16.44 -83.55 62.74
CA PHE A 232 17.64 -83.82 63.54
C PHE A 232 18.43 -85.00 62.99
N LEU A 233 19.75 -84.84 62.95
CA LEU A 233 20.68 -85.87 62.57
C LEU A 233 21.09 -86.65 63.82
N VAL A 234 20.92 -87.97 63.76
CA VAL A 234 21.24 -88.89 64.85
C VAL A 234 22.68 -89.35 64.72
N LEU A 235 23.44 -89.16 65.79
CA LEU A 235 24.83 -89.59 65.94
C LEU A 235 24.92 -90.89 66.78
N GLU A 236 26.09 -91.51 66.80
CA GLU A 236 26.35 -92.81 67.44
C GLU A 236 26.35 -92.77 68.97
N GLU A 237 26.87 -91.70 69.56
CA GLU A 237 26.78 -91.49 71.01
C GLU A 237 25.40 -90.95 71.37
N ILE A 238 24.57 -91.81 71.97
CA ILE A 238 23.22 -91.47 72.42
C ILE A 238 23.19 -91.57 73.95
N ASP A 239 22.85 -90.46 74.62
CA ASP A 239 22.55 -90.48 76.05
C ASP A 239 21.27 -91.28 76.30
N LYS A 240 21.35 -92.24 77.22
CA LYS A 240 20.18 -93.05 77.60
C LYS A 240 19.28 -92.23 78.50
N THR A 241 18.17 -91.77 77.95
CA THR A 241 17.13 -91.07 78.72
C THR A 241 16.22 -92.05 79.45
N ASP A 242 16.15 -91.96 80.77
CA ASP A 242 15.17 -92.67 81.59
C ASP A 242 13.78 -92.03 81.45
N GLY A 243 12.72 -92.84 81.38
CA GLY A 243 11.32 -92.35 81.37
C GLY A 243 10.40 -92.92 80.28
N MET A 244 10.87 -93.82 79.42
CA MET A 244 10.08 -94.44 78.33
C MET A 244 8.96 -95.41 78.79
N ARG A 245 8.58 -95.39 80.07
CA ARG A 245 7.50 -96.25 80.58
C ARG A 245 6.15 -95.62 80.22
N PRO A 246 5.12 -96.43 79.89
CA PRO A 246 3.77 -95.92 79.69
C PRO A 246 3.27 -95.16 80.93
N ILE A 247 2.62 -94.01 80.70
CA ILE A 247 2.09 -93.11 81.74
C ILE A 247 0.57 -93.06 81.61
N GLN A 248 -0.15 -92.86 82.73
CA GLN A 248 -1.59 -92.57 82.67
C GLN A 248 -1.83 -91.18 82.10
N THR A 249 -2.50 -91.12 80.95
CA THR A 249 -2.85 -89.88 80.27
C THR A 249 -4.26 -89.41 80.67
N PRO A 250 -4.51 -88.10 80.74
CA PRO A 250 -5.86 -87.57 80.93
C PRO A 250 -6.76 -87.95 79.75
N GLU A 251 -8.02 -88.30 80.03
CA GLU A 251 -9.00 -88.74 79.01
C GLU A 251 -8.58 -89.95 78.14
N ASP A 252 -7.56 -90.71 78.57
CA ASP A 252 -7.02 -91.87 77.84
C ASP A 252 -6.56 -91.53 76.40
N VAL A 253 -6.09 -90.29 76.19
CA VAL A 253 -5.56 -89.89 74.88
C VAL A 253 -4.21 -90.57 74.60
N PRO A 254 -3.95 -90.95 73.34
CA PRO A 254 -2.71 -91.60 72.98
C PRO A 254 -1.52 -90.64 73.11
N ARG A 255 -0.43 -91.16 73.65
CA ARG A 255 0.86 -90.48 73.70
C ARG A 255 1.60 -90.70 72.39
N LEU A 256 2.08 -89.62 71.78
CA LEU A 256 2.70 -89.66 70.46
C LEU A 256 3.97 -90.54 70.42
N PHE A 257 4.76 -90.57 71.49
CA PHE A 257 5.94 -91.44 71.59
C PHE A 257 5.59 -92.94 71.50
N ASP A 258 4.48 -93.34 72.13
CA ASP A 258 4.08 -94.75 72.19
C ASP A 258 3.56 -95.25 70.83
N LEU A 259 3.19 -94.33 69.93
CA LEU A 259 2.75 -94.61 68.56
C LEU A 259 3.92 -94.77 67.57
N VAL A 260 5.15 -94.40 67.98
CA VAL A 260 6.32 -94.50 67.10
C VAL A 260 6.96 -95.87 67.24
N GLU A 261 7.09 -96.57 66.13
CA GLU A 261 7.83 -97.83 66.03
C GLU A 261 9.25 -97.54 65.52
N PRO A 262 10.27 -97.56 66.38
CA PRO A 262 11.66 -97.35 65.94
C PRO A 262 12.16 -98.59 65.19
N LYS A 263 12.94 -98.38 64.12
CA LYS A 263 13.55 -99.48 63.35
C LYS A 263 14.48 -100.34 64.19
N GLU A 264 15.21 -99.69 65.11
CA GLU A 264 16.08 -100.33 66.07
C GLU A 264 15.78 -99.80 67.46
N PRO A 265 15.76 -100.65 68.51
CA PRO A 265 15.35 -100.26 69.85
C PRO A 265 16.28 -99.22 70.49
N GLN A 266 17.52 -99.09 70.01
CA GLN A 266 18.45 -98.07 70.48
C GLN A 266 17.97 -96.64 70.19
N PHE A 267 17.32 -96.43 69.05
CA PHE A 267 16.81 -95.12 68.63
C PHE A 267 15.55 -94.68 69.39
N ALA A 268 14.91 -95.58 70.16
CA ALA A 268 13.75 -95.25 70.98
C ALA A 268 14.04 -94.08 71.94
N HIS A 269 15.25 -94.01 72.51
CA HIS A 269 15.66 -92.93 73.40
C HIS A 269 15.65 -91.56 72.69
N MET A 270 16.05 -91.51 71.41
CA MET A 270 16.05 -90.28 70.61
C MET A 270 14.63 -89.81 70.28
N PHE A 271 13.74 -90.76 69.97
CA PHE A 271 12.33 -90.45 69.77
C PHE A 271 11.68 -89.95 71.07
N TYR A 272 12.03 -90.53 72.21
CA TYR A 272 11.56 -90.08 73.52
C TYR A 272 12.07 -88.67 73.86
N GLU A 273 13.34 -88.38 73.58
CA GLU A 273 13.92 -87.06 73.84
C GLU A 273 13.23 -85.97 73.00
N ALA A 274 12.96 -86.27 71.72
CA ALA A 274 12.29 -85.34 70.82
C ALA A 274 10.80 -85.16 71.14
N LEU A 275 10.08 -86.25 71.44
CA LEU A 275 8.62 -86.24 71.61
C LEU A 275 8.18 -86.02 73.05
N ARG A 276 8.97 -86.44 74.04
CA ARG A 276 8.62 -86.40 75.47
C ARG A 276 7.20 -86.93 75.72
N ASP A 277 6.53 -86.40 76.73
CA ASP A 277 5.15 -86.73 77.08
C ASP A 277 4.14 -85.92 76.22
N THR A 278 4.32 -85.91 74.89
CA THR A 278 3.37 -85.22 73.99
C THR A 278 2.14 -86.08 73.74
N LEU A 279 0.96 -85.49 73.95
CA LEU A 279 -0.34 -86.14 73.78
C LEU A 279 -0.98 -85.71 72.46
N VAL A 280 -1.75 -86.61 71.85
CA VAL A 280 -2.53 -86.30 70.65
C VAL A 280 -4.01 -86.14 71.01
N ALA A 281 -4.57 -84.97 70.70
CA ALA A 281 -6.00 -84.69 70.79
C ALA A 281 -6.64 -84.74 69.40
N GLN A 282 -7.94 -85.06 69.34
CA GLN A 282 -8.67 -85.06 68.08
C GLN A 282 -9.01 -83.63 67.64
N ASP A 283 -9.45 -82.78 68.59
CA ASP A 283 -9.92 -81.42 68.33
C ASP A 283 -9.22 -80.36 69.19
N LEU A 284 -9.26 -79.11 68.72
CA LEU A 284 -8.72 -77.95 69.44
C LEU A 284 -9.36 -77.75 70.83
N ALA A 285 -10.66 -78.04 70.94
CA ALA A 285 -11.38 -77.95 72.22
C ALA A 285 -10.82 -78.95 73.25
N GLN A 286 -10.59 -80.20 72.81
CA GLN A 286 -10.00 -81.26 73.63
C GLN A 286 -8.54 -80.93 73.98
N ALA A 287 -7.76 -80.43 73.02
CA ALA A 287 -6.38 -80.01 73.26
C ALA A 287 -6.27 -78.93 74.32
N ASN A 288 -7.12 -77.91 74.28
CA ASN A 288 -7.15 -76.86 75.29
C ASN A 288 -7.54 -77.40 76.67
N HIS A 289 -8.51 -78.32 76.74
CA HIS A 289 -8.91 -78.92 78.01
C HIS A 289 -7.76 -79.68 78.68
N ILE A 290 -7.02 -80.46 77.90
CA ILE A 290 -5.90 -81.28 78.39
C ILE A 290 -4.66 -80.43 78.69
N ALA A 291 -4.33 -79.46 77.81
CA ALA A 291 -3.15 -78.61 77.96
C ALA A 291 -3.20 -77.76 79.24
N PHE A 292 -4.39 -77.29 79.63
CA PHE A 292 -4.63 -76.47 80.81
C PHE A 292 -5.19 -77.23 82.02
N GLY A 293 -5.14 -78.57 82.01
CA GLY A 293 -5.57 -79.41 83.13
C GLY A 293 -4.71 -79.28 84.40
N ALA A 294 -4.96 -80.15 85.38
CA ALA A 294 -4.26 -80.14 86.67
C ALA A 294 -2.73 -80.27 86.56
N ARG A 295 -2.26 -81.08 85.59
CA ARG A 295 -0.87 -81.11 85.13
C ARG A 295 -0.85 -80.56 83.71
N ARG A 296 0.15 -79.73 83.40
CA ARG A 296 0.33 -79.19 82.04
C ARG A 296 0.94 -80.25 81.15
N TRP A 297 0.30 -80.51 80.02
CA TRP A 297 0.77 -81.41 78.98
C TRP A 297 1.05 -80.61 77.71
N ARG A 298 2.04 -81.08 76.93
CA ARG A 298 2.17 -80.66 75.54
C ARG A 298 1.15 -81.47 74.73
N VAL A 299 0.27 -80.78 74.01
CA VAL A 299 -0.82 -81.42 73.26
C VAL A 299 -0.81 -80.97 71.82
N VAL A 300 -1.00 -81.93 70.93
CA VAL A 300 -1.01 -81.74 69.48
C VAL A 300 -2.35 -82.21 68.98
N THR A 301 -3.04 -81.41 68.18
CA THR A 301 -4.21 -81.90 67.46
C THR A 301 -3.79 -82.52 66.14
N LEU A 302 -4.64 -83.36 65.56
CA LEU A 302 -4.38 -83.92 64.24
C LEU A 302 -4.17 -82.85 63.16
N ALA A 303 -4.67 -81.61 63.35
CA ALA A 303 -4.53 -80.50 62.39
C ALA A 303 -3.50 -79.43 62.79
N GLU A 304 -3.38 -79.10 64.08
CA GLU A 304 -2.59 -77.97 64.62
C GLU A 304 -1.94 -78.30 65.98
N VAL A 305 -0.87 -77.61 66.37
CA VAL A 305 -0.24 -77.79 67.69
C VAL A 305 -0.69 -76.67 68.64
N VAL A 306 -1.19 -77.03 69.82
CA VAL A 306 -1.43 -76.07 70.91
C VAL A 306 -0.24 -76.11 71.85
N GLU A 307 0.75 -75.24 71.62
CA GLU A 307 1.92 -75.14 72.49
C GLU A 307 1.83 -73.95 73.46
N LEU A 308 1.98 -74.22 74.76
CA LEU A 308 2.18 -73.20 75.80
C LEU A 308 3.67 -73.08 76.12
N ALA A 309 4.39 -72.26 75.38
CA ALA A 309 5.79 -71.98 75.70
C ALA A 309 5.90 -71.16 77.01
N ARG A 310 6.65 -71.67 78.00
CA ARG A 310 7.37 -70.84 78.99
C ARG A 310 8.50 -70.11 78.25
N ASN A 311 8.18 -69.15 77.39
CA ASN A 311 9.03 -68.06 76.87
C ASN A 311 8.29 -67.34 75.73
N SER A 312 7.98 -66.05 75.91
CA SER A 312 7.11 -65.26 75.02
C SER A 312 7.77 -64.77 73.72
N LEU A 313 8.83 -65.42 73.22
CA LEU A 313 9.57 -64.98 72.03
C LEU A 313 9.41 -65.90 70.81
N LEU A 314 8.66 -67.00 70.93
CA LEU A 314 8.45 -67.95 69.81
C LEU A 314 7.07 -67.83 69.14
N MET A 315 6.26 -66.83 69.51
CA MET A 315 4.94 -66.57 68.90
C MET A 315 5.01 -66.10 67.43
N TRP A 316 6.22 -65.95 66.86
CA TRP A 316 6.45 -65.65 65.45
C TRP A 316 6.84 -66.88 64.61
N PHE A 317 6.95 -68.07 65.21
CA PHE A 317 7.38 -69.31 64.53
C PHE A 317 6.22 -70.26 64.16
N HIS A 318 4.97 -69.79 64.27
CA HIS A 318 3.78 -70.65 64.20
C HIS A 318 3.20 -70.85 62.79
N LEU A 319 3.94 -70.50 61.72
CA LEU A 319 3.42 -70.60 60.35
C LEU A 319 4.38 -71.31 59.37
N THR A 320 5.30 -72.15 59.86
CA THR A 320 6.36 -72.72 59.01
C THR A 320 6.46 -74.25 59.06
N CYS A 321 5.57 -74.96 59.78
CA CYS A 321 5.65 -76.42 59.92
C CYS A 321 4.71 -77.23 59.01
N CYS A 322 3.87 -76.60 58.18
CA CYS A 322 3.13 -77.32 57.13
C CYS A 322 4.04 -77.66 55.94
N GLY A 323 4.79 -78.73 56.08
CA GLY A 323 5.44 -79.41 54.97
C GLY A 323 4.42 -80.19 54.14
N SER A 324 3.70 -79.53 53.24
CA SER A 324 3.07 -80.17 52.07
C SER A 324 2.50 -79.16 51.08
N THR A 325 3.38 -78.36 50.49
CA THR A 325 3.10 -77.73 49.18
C THR A 325 4.34 -77.62 48.28
N SER A 326 5.21 -78.64 48.29
CA SER A 326 6.28 -78.73 47.29
C SER A 326 5.75 -78.93 45.85
N ARG A 327 4.46 -79.30 45.69
CA ARG A 327 3.79 -79.35 44.38
C ARG A 327 3.24 -78.01 43.88
N THR A 328 2.90 -77.06 44.74
CA THR A 328 2.37 -75.75 44.29
C THR A 328 3.44 -74.67 44.12
N ALA A 329 4.63 -74.84 44.70
CA ALA A 329 5.75 -73.93 44.43
C ALA A 329 6.25 -73.99 42.97
N LYS A 330 6.17 -75.18 42.32
CA LYS A 330 6.51 -75.33 40.89
C LYS A 330 5.42 -74.86 39.93
N SER A 331 4.19 -74.64 40.41
CA SER A 331 3.05 -74.23 39.59
C SER A 331 2.59 -72.80 39.82
N LEU A 332 3.15 -72.06 40.78
CA LEU A 332 3.06 -70.61 40.82
C LEU A 332 3.87 -70.09 39.63
N PRO A 333 3.21 -69.69 38.52
CA PRO A 333 3.94 -69.26 37.37
C PRO A 333 4.70 -68.01 37.76
N CYS A 334 5.93 -67.90 37.28
CA CYS A 334 6.60 -66.63 37.03
C CYS A 334 5.77 -65.85 35.98
N ASN A 335 4.54 -65.49 36.34
CA ASN A 335 3.72 -64.51 35.65
C ASN A 335 3.43 -63.36 36.61
N SER A 336 4.44 -63.00 37.39
CA SER A 336 4.54 -61.73 38.10
C SER A 336 4.68 -60.54 37.14
N GLN A 337 4.48 -60.72 35.84
CA GLN A 337 4.62 -59.65 34.84
C GLN A 337 3.28 -59.24 34.21
N TRP A 338 2.31 -60.16 34.10
CA TRP A 338 0.98 -59.86 33.56
C TRP A 338 0.15 -58.90 34.43
N PRO A 339 0.13 -59.00 35.79
CA PRO A 339 -0.57 -58.02 36.63
C PRO A 339 0.04 -56.61 36.55
N TRP A 340 1.36 -56.52 36.36
CA TRP A 340 2.09 -55.25 36.44
C TRP A 340 1.99 -54.44 35.16
N LYS A 341 1.93 -55.10 34.00
CA LYS A 341 1.69 -54.42 32.72
C LYS A 341 0.31 -53.79 32.67
N SER A 342 -0.73 -54.52 33.09
CA SER A 342 -2.09 -53.99 33.16
C SER A 342 -2.25 -52.93 34.25
N PHE A 343 -1.58 -53.09 35.39
CA PHE A 343 -1.52 -52.06 36.45
C PHE A 343 -0.84 -50.78 35.97
N SER A 344 0.35 -50.88 35.38
CA SER A 344 1.09 -49.73 34.86
C SER A 344 0.35 -49.02 33.73
N ALA A 345 -0.35 -49.76 32.87
CA ALA A 345 -1.22 -49.17 31.85
C ALA A 345 -2.39 -48.40 32.48
N ALA A 346 -3.07 -48.98 33.47
CA ALA A 346 -4.18 -48.32 34.17
C ALA A 346 -3.73 -47.11 35.00
N GLU A 347 -2.53 -47.16 35.59
CA GLU A 347 -1.92 -46.06 36.34
C GLU A 347 -1.48 -44.92 35.39
N ALA A 348 -0.90 -45.24 34.24
CA ALA A 348 -0.56 -44.25 33.21
C ALA A 348 -1.81 -43.58 32.60
N GLU A 349 -2.88 -44.33 32.36
CA GLU A 349 -4.17 -43.77 31.96
C GLU A 349 -4.76 -42.86 33.04
N LEU A 350 -4.66 -43.25 34.32
CA LEU A 350 -5.13 -42.44 35.45
C LEU A 350 -4.35 -41.13 35.59
N GLU A 351 -3.02 -41.17 35.43
CA GLU A 351 -2.15 -39.99 35.51
C GLU A 351 -2.43 -39.02 34.35
N ALA A 352 -2.51 -39.51 33.11
CA ALA A 352 -2.83 -38.69 31.95
C ALA A 352 -4.21 -38.01 32.05
N VAL A 353 -5.23 -38.73 32.55
CA VAL A 353 -6.57 -38.15 32.76
C VAL A 353 -6.59 -37.24 33.99
N GLY A 354 -5.80 -37.54 35.02
CA GLY A 354 -5.62 -36.70 36.21
C GLY A 354 -4.98 -35.35 35.89
N GLU A 355 -3.98 -35.31 35.02
CA GLU A 355 -3.33 -34.06 34.56
C GLU A 355 -4.26 -33.20 33.69
N SER A 356 -5.07 -33.84 32.84
CA SER A 356 -6.00 -33.12 31.97
C SER A 356 -7.22 -32.55 32.70
N GLY A 357 -7.57 -33.08 33.88
CA GLY A 357 -8.72 -32.62 34.65
C GLY A 357 -8.67 -31.14 35.07
N PRO A 358 -7.63 -30.70 35.80
CA PRO A 358 -7.44 -29.29 36.17
C PRO A 358 -7.39 -28.36 34.95
N GLN A 359 -6.79 -28.82 33.86
CA GLN A 359 -6.71 -28.06 32.61
C GLN A 359 -8.10 -27.84 31.99
N ILE A 360 -8.94 -28.89 31.92
CA ILE A 360 -10.32 -28.80 31.43
C ILE A 360 -11.15 -27.88 32.34
N ASN A 361 -11.01 -27.98 33.66
CA ASN A 361 -11.73 -27.10 34.60
C ASN A 361 -11.37 -25.62 34.39
N LEU A 362 -10.08 -25.33 34.21
CA LEU A 362 -9.61 -23.98 33.92
C LEU A 362 -10.12 -23.46 32.56
N GLU A 363 -10.23 -24.33 31.55
CA GLU A 363 -10.84 -23.99 30.25
C GLU A 363 -12.34 -23.73 30.37
N ILE A 364 -13.07 -24.49 31.21
CA ILE A 364 -14.49 -24.27 31.50
C ILE A 364 -14.72 -22.93 32.19
N GLU A 365 -13.90 -22.59 33.19
CA GLU A 365 -13.99 -21.29 33.87
C GLU A 365 -13.72 -20.12 32.92
N LYS A 366 -12.68 -20.24 32.08
CA LYS A 366 -12.40 -19.25 31.02
C LYS A 366 -13.58 -19.10 30.07
N ALA A 367 -14.14 -20.20 29.56
CA ALA A 367 -15.30 -20.17 28.67
C ALA A 367 -16.52 -19.54 29.34
N ASN A 368 -16.75 -19.81 30.63
CA ASN A 368 -17.83 -19.18 31.40
C ASN A 368 -17.66 -17.66 31.52
N LEU A 369 -16.46 -17.18 31.82
CA LEU A 369 -16.14 -15.75 31.88
C LEU A 369 -16.34 -15.10 30.50
N ASP A 370 -15.83 -15.73 29.44
CA ASP A 370 -16.03 -15.26 28.06
C ASP A 370 -17.51 -15.19 27.68
N ILE A 371 -18.33 -16.17 28.07
CA ILE A 371 -19.78 -16.16 27.84
C ILE A 371 -20.46 -15.03 28.61
N GLN A 372 -20.06 -14.77 29.86
CA GLN A 372 -20.59 -13.65 30.63
C GLN A 372 -20.27 -12.31 29.97
N ASP A 373 -19.04 -12.14 29.49
CA ASP A 373 -18.64 -10.92 28.81
C ASP A 373 -19.32 -10.79 27.44
N ALA A 374 -19.48 -11.89 26.69
CA ALA A 374 -20.28 -11.92 25.47
C ALA A 374 -21.74 -11.54 25.76
N ARG A 375 -22.34 -12.03 26.85
CA ARG A 375 -23.71 -11.65 27.27
C ARG A 375 -23.82 -10.15 27.55
N LYS A 376 -22.86 -9.57 28.27
CA LYS A 376 -22.81 -8.11 28.53
C LYS A 376 -22.73 -7.34 27.22
N ARG A 377 -21.84 -7.76 26.30
CA ARG A 377 -21.69 -7.15 24.97
C ARG A 377 -22.97 -7.27 24.13
N VAL A 378 -23.69 -8.39 24.20
CA VAL A 378 -25.00 -8.54 23.53
C VAL A 378 -26.03 -7.57 24.12
N ILE A 379 -26.07 -7.41 25.43
CA ILE A 379 -26.98 -6.46 26.08
C ILE A 379 -26.66 -5.02 25.65
N GLU A 380 -25.39 -4.65 25.65
CA GLU A 380 -24.93 -3.33 25.21
C GLU A 380 -25.22 -3.09 23.73
N ALA A 381 -24.94 -4.05 22.86
CA ALA A 381 -25.27 -3.95 21.43
C ALA A 381 -26.79 -3.88 21.20
N LYS A 382 -27.60 -4.61 21.98
CA LYS A 382 -29.07 -4.51 21.94
C LYS A 382 -29.55 -3.14 22.35
N LYS A 383 -28.94 -2.54 23.38
CA LYS A 383 -29.22 -1.16 23.80
C LYS A 383 -28.87 -0.18 22.69
N ARG A 384 -27.68 -0.27 22.09
CA ARG A 384 -27.30 0.56 20.93
C ARG A 384 -28.31 0.47 19.78
N VAL A 385 -28.74 -0.75 19.43
CA VAL A 385 -29.77 -0.95 18.41
C VAL A 385 -31.10 -0.30 18.81
N HIS A 386 -31.50 -0.44 20.07
CA HIS A 386 -32.71 0.18 20.58
C HIS A 386 -32.63 1.71 20.57
N ASP A 387 -31.53 2.27 21.06
CA ASP A 387 -31.26 3.71 21.17
C ASP A 387 -31.14 4.38 19.80
N LEU A 388 -30.70 3.64 18.77
CA LEU A 388 -30.73 4.08 17.37
C LEU A 388 -32.10 3.85 16.72
N ARG A 389 -32.86 2.83 17.11
CA ARG A 389 -34.21 2.57 16.58
C ARG A 389 -35.23 3.62 17.01
N THR A 390 -35.08 4.18 18.21
CA THR A 390 -35.93 5.27 18.70
C THR A 390 -35.87 6.54 17.82
N PRO A 391 -34.69 7.00 17.34
CA PRO A 391 -34.55 8.09 16.39
C PRO A 391 -34.50 7.68 14.91
N SER A 392 -34.25 6.41 14.55
CA SER A 392 -34.04 6.01 13.13
C SER A 392 -35.33 5.91 12.31
N LYS A 393 -36.50 6.08 12.92
CA LYS A 393 -37.66 6.44 12.11
C LYS A 393 -37.52 7.93 11.86
N PRO A 394 -37.42 8.39 10.60
CA PRO A 394 -37.56 9.82 10.35
C PRO A 394 -38.84 10.23 11.05
N ASP A 395 -38.76 11.25 11.90
CA ASP A 395 -39.92 11.62 12.71
C ASP A 395 -41.06 11.87 11.73
N ALA A 396 -42.30 11.56 12.11
CA ALA A 396 -43.43 11.86 11.23
C ALA A 396 -43.41 13.35 10.82
N GLY A 397 -42.83 14.20 11.69
CA GLY A 397 -42.42 15.56 11.42
C GLY A 397 -41.42 15.72 10.26
N ASP A 398 -40.28 15.04 10.25
CA ASP A 398 -39.25 15.17 9.20
C ASP A 398 -39.75 14.73 7.84
N LEU A 399 -40.51 13.63 7.76
CA LEU A 399 -41.15 13.20 6.52
C LEU A 399 -42.17 14.21 6.02
N SER A 400 -42.96 14.79 6.92
CA SER A 400 -43.90 15.86 6.57
C SER A 400 -43.19 17.14 6.12
N HIS A 401 -42.04 17.44 6.72
CA HIS A 401 -41.23 18.61 6.38
C HIS A 401 -40.56 18.44 5.01
N ILE A 402 -39.98 17.26 4.73
CA ILE A 402 -39.44 16.92 3.40
C ILE A 402 -40.53 17.04 2.33
N ALA A 403 -41.73 16.48 2.57
CA ALA A 403 -42.85 16.61 1.63
C ALA A 403 -43.27 18.08 1.42
N SER A 404 -43.24 18.90 2.48
CA SER A 404 -43.51 20.34 2.36
C SER A 404 -42.44 21.08 1.55
N LEU A 405 -41.16 20.76 1.76
CA LEU A 405 -40.04 21.33 1.01
C LEU A 405 -40.08 20.91 -0.45
N GLU A 406 -40.39 19.65 -0.77
CA GLU A 406 -40.55 19.17 -2.13
C GLU A 406 -41.68 19.90 -2.86
N HIS A 407 -42.81 20.13 -2.19
CA HIS A 407 -43.90 20.93 -2.73
C HIS A 407 -43.46 22.39 -2.96
N GLU A 408 -42.79 23.03 -1.99
CA GLU A 408 -42.28 24.39 -2.12
C GLU A 408 -41.28 24.51 -3.28
N ILE A 409 -40.33 23.59 -3.40
CA ILE A 409 -39.35 23.51 -4.50
C ILE A 409 -40.09 23.39 -5.84
N ALA A 410 -41.06 22.48 -5.96
CA ALA A 410 -41.83 22.32 -7.19
C ALA A 410 -42.58 23.60 -7.57
N THR A 411 -43.20 24.28 -6.60
CA THR A 411 -43.87 25.57 -6.87
C THR A 411 -42.90 26.68 -7.25
N ALA A 412 -41.71 26.72 -6.66
CA ALA A 412 -40.68 27.71 -6.95
C ALA A 412 -40.05 27.45 -8.33
N GLN A 413 -39.79 26.20 -8.69
CA GLN A 413 -39.32 25.79 -10.03
C GLN A 413 -40.34 26.16 -11.13
N ASN A 414 -41.62 25.89 -10.92
CA ASN A 414 -42.67 26.31 -11.87
C ASN A 414 -42.71 27.84 -12.06
N LYS A 415 -42.53 28.61 -10.98
CA LYS A 415 -42.45 30.07 -11.05
C LYS A 415 -41.18 30.52 -11.78
N LEU A 416 -40.06 29.87 -11.53
CA LEU A 416 -38.78 30.12 -12.19
C LEU A 416 -38.91 29.88 -13.70
N GLU A 417 -39.44 28.73 -14.13
CA GLU A 417 -39.74 28.45 -15.55
C GLU A 417 -40.62 29.53 -16.19
N GLY A 418 -41.65 30.00 -15.47
CA GLY A 418 -42.47 31.13 -15.90
C GLY A 418 -41.65 32.41 -16.10
N LEU A 419 -40.74 32.74 -15.18
CA LEU A 419 -39.84 33.89 -15.30
C LEU A 419 -38.85 33.76 -16.47
N TRP A 420 -38.28 32.56 -16.68
CA TRP A 420 -37.39 32.27 -17.82
C TRP A 420 -38.10 32.44 -19.16
N SER A 421 -39.38 32.04 -19.24
CA SER A 421 -40.18 32.24 -20.45
C SER A 421 -40.36 33.73 -20.75
N LEU A 422 -40.65 34.55 -19.73
CA LEU A 422 -40.84 35.99 -19.85
C LEU A 422 -39.53 36.72 -20.19
N SER A 423 -38.41 36.36 -19.54
CA SER A 423 -37.09 36.91 -19.89
C SER A 423 -36.68 36.50 -21.31
N GLY A 424 -36.98 35.26 -21.71
CA GLY A 424 -36.74 34.76 -23.07
C GLY A 424 -37.48 35.57 -24.13
N MET A 425 -38.76 35.92 -23.91
CA MET A 425 -39.53 36.79 -24.81
C MET A 425 -38.90 38.18 -24.97
N ILE A 426 -38.34 38.74 -23.89
CA ILE A 426 -37.67 40.05 -23.94
C ILE A 426 -36.32 39.95 -24.68
N GLU A 427 -35.54 38.89 -24.43
CA GLU A 427 -34.29 38.64 -25.14
C GLU A 427 -34.49 38.40 -26.65
N GLU A 428 -35.54 37.68 -27.04
CA GLU A 428 -35.93 37.52 -28.44
C GLU A 428 -36.33 38.86 -29.07
N ALA A 429 -37.02 39.73 -28.33
CA ALA A 429 -37.34 41.07 -28.81
C ALA A 429 -36.08 41.93 -28.99
N ILE A 430 -35.08 41.82 -28.11
CA ILE A 430 -33.77 42.50 -28.28
C ILE A 430 -33.08 41.98 -29.54
N LYS A 431 -33.00 40.66 -29.73
CA LYS A 431 -32.42 40.05 -30.94
C LYS A 431 -33.17 40.41 -32.22
N ALA A 432 -34.47 40.65 -32.14
CA ALA A 432 -35.25 41.16 -33.28
C ALA A 432 -34.84 42.59 -33.63
N ILE A 433 -34.68 43.46 -32.63
CA ILE A 433 -34.19 44.83 -32.83
C ILE A 433 -32.76 44.83 -33.39
N GLU A 434 -31.87 43.97 -32.88
CA GLU A 434 -30.50 43.83 -33.40
C GLU A 434 -30.47 43.40 -34.88
N ARG A 435 -31.41 42.55 -35.31
CA ARG A 435 -31.57 42.18 -36.73
C ARG A 435 -32.06 43.37 -37.57
N GLU A 436 -33.01 44.15 -37.07
CA GLU A 436 -33.46 45.39 -37.74
C GLU A 436 -32.30 46.39 -37.90
N ILE A 437 -31.43 46.53 -36.90
CA ILE A 437 -30.22 47.37 -36.98
C ILE A 437 -29.27 46.84 -38.07
N LEU A 438 -29.05 45.54 -38.13
CA LEU A 438 -28.18 44.92 -39.15
C LEU A 438 -28.70 45.15 -40.57
N ASP A 439 -30.02 45.07 -40.79
CA ASP A 439 -30.63 45.28 -42.11
C ASP A 439 -30.54 46.75 -42.55
N ILE A 440 -30.73 47.71 -41.63
CA ILE A 440 -30.62 49.15 -41.91
C ILE A 440 -29.16 49.55 -42.14
N GLY A 441 -28.24 49.07 -41.30
CA GLY A 441 -26.81 49.33 -41.46
C GLY A 441 -26.24 48.71 -42.74
N GLY A 442 -26.67 47.50 -43.10
CA GLY A 442 -26.22 46.80 -44.30
C GLY A 442 -26.79 47.34 -45.62
N SER A 443 -27.95 48.00 -45.59
CA SER A 443 -28.57 48.61 -46.78
C SER A 443 -28.08 50.04 -47.05
N LEU A 444 -27.73 50.80 -46.01
CA LEU A 444 -27.26 52.18 -46.14
C LEU A 444 -25.75 52.31 -46.28
N VAL A 445 -24.97 51.51 -45.55
CA VAL A 445 -23.53 51.40 -45.80
C VAL A 445 -23.33 50.34 -46.85
N ALA A 446 -23.55 50.72 -48.12
CA ALA A 446 -23.29 49.81 -49.20
C ALA A 446 -21.80 49.49 -49.21
N ARG A 447 -21.44 48.20 -49.22
CA ARG A 447 -20.05 47.75 -49.45
C ARG A 447 -19.40 48.39 -50.69
N ALA A 448 -20.19 49.04 -51.55
CA ALA A 448 -19.74 49.80 -52.71
C ALA A 448 -19.03 51.12 -52.35
N GLU A 449 -19.48 51.89 -51.36
CA GLU A 449 -18.89 53.20 -51.00
C GLU A 449 -17.53 53.03 -50.31
N VAL A 450 -17.45 52.11 -49.34
CA VAL A 450 -16.17 51.73 -48.71
C VAL A 450 -15.17 51.19 -49.75
N LYS A 451 -15.64 50.47 -50.78
CA LYS A 451 -14.79 50.01 -51.89
C LYS A 451 -14.26 51.14 -52.78
N LYS A 452 -14.95 52.29 -52.87
CA LYS A 452 -14.48 53.43 -53.66
C LYS A 452 -13.33 54.15 -52.96
N ILE A 453 -13.45 54.36 -51.65
CA ILE A 453 -12.39 54.94 -50.82
C ILE A 453 -11.12 54.11 -50.89
N ILE A 454 -11.22 52.80 -50.67
CA ILE A 454 -10.04 51.90 -50.76
C ILE A 454 -9.40 51.96 -52.16
N LYS A 455 -10.19 52.12 -53.23
CA LYS A 455 -9.65 52.26 -54.59
C LYS A 455 -8.92 53.59 -54.79
N ALA A 456 -9.49 54.69 -54.30
CA ALA A 456 -8.88 56.03 -54.37
C ALA A 456 -7.58 56.09 -53.55
N GLU A 457 -7.56 55.52 -52.34
CA GLU A 457 -6.36 55.44 -51.48
C GLU A 457 -5.24 54.63 -52.14
N VAL A 458 -5.56 53.45 -52.70
CA VAL A 458 -4.55 52.61 -53.39
C VAL A 458 -4.02 53.31 -54.64
N ALA A 459 -4.86 54.07 -55.36
CA ALA A 459 -4.45 54.85 -56.52
C ALA A 459 -3.56 56.04 -56.13
N MET A 460 -3.90 56.76 -55.06
CA MET A 460 -3.10 57.84 -54.47
C MET A 460 -1.72 57.33 -54.04
N ALA A 461 -1.68 56.26 -53.24
CA ALA A 461 -0.42 55.65 -52.79
C ALA A 461 0.45 55.14 -53.95
N LYS A 462 -0.14 54.80 -55.11
CA LYS A 462 0.61 54.46 -56.33
C LYS A 462 1.23 55.71 -56.97
N ALA A 463 0.45 56.77 -57.15
CA ALA A 463 0.91 58.04 -57.72
C ALA A 463 2.01 58.70 -56.86
N GLU A 464 1.88 58.64 -55.53
CA GLU A 464 2.92 59.12 -54.60
C GLU A 464 4.23 58.34 -54.72
N ARG A 465 4.15 57.00 -54.82
CA ARG A 465 5.35 56.18 -55.04
C ARG A 465 6.03 56.52 -56.37
N ASP A 466 5.27 56.75 -57.43
CA ASP A 466 5.81 57.13 -58.73
C ASP A 466 6.40 58.55 -58.69
N LEU A 467 5.83 59.48 -57.91
CA LEU A 467 6.43 60.79 -57.62
C LEU A 467 7.79 60.68 -56.92
N VAL A 468 7.90 59.82 -55.92
CA VAL A 468 9.17 59.60 -55.20
C VAL A 468 10.21 59.02 -56.16
N LYS A 469 9.83 58.05 -57.01
CA LYS A 469 10.72 57.49 -58.04
C LYS A 469 11.20 58.56 -59.02
N PHE A 470 10.29 59.35 -59.60
CA PHE A 470 10.68 60.39 -60.57
C PHE A 470 11.53 61.49 -59.93
N LYS A 471 11.25 61.90 -58.68
CA LYS A 471 12.12 62.82 -57.92
C LYS A 471 13.51 62.23 -57.67
N GLY A 472 13.60 60.95 -57.30
CA GLY A 472 14.86 60.23 -57.14
C GLY A 472 15.67 60.16 -58.44
N SER A 473 15.00 59.83 -59.56
CA SER A 473 15.63 59.83 -60.89
C SER A 473 16.10 61.22 -61.32
N ILE A 474 15.36 62.28 -61.01
CA ILE A 474 15.80 63.67 -61.24
C ILE A 474 17.08 63.96 -60.45
N ALA A 475 17.13 63.59 -59.17
CA ALA A 475 18.31 63.81 -58.32
C ALA A 475 19.53 63.05 -58.83
N SER A 476 19.37 61.78 -59.21
CA SER A 476 20.45 60.98 -59.83
C SER A 476 20.93 61.60 -61.14
N ASN A 477 20.00 62.04 -62.01
CA ASN A 477 20.36 62.65 -63.28
C ASN A 477 21.07 64.00 -63.11
N TRP A 478 20.70 64.81 -62.10
CA TRP A 478 21.45 66.02 -61.73
C TRP A 478 22.87 65.70 -61.27
N GLN A 479 23.06 64.62 -60.50
CA GLN A 479 24.38 64.19 -60.05
C GLN A 479 25.24 63.71 -61.23
N SER A 480 24.65 62.96 -62.17
CA SER A 480 25.31 62.57 -63.42
C SER A 480 25.65 63.78 -64.30
N LEU A 481 24.74 64.75 -64.43
CA LEU A 481 24.99 66.00 -65.14
C LEU A 481 26.19 66.74 -64.54
N ALA A 482 26.22 66.90 -63.22
CA ALA A 482 27.33 67.55 -62.53
C ALA A 482 28.66 66.79 -62.73
N GLY A 483 28.63 65.46 -62.74
CA GLY A 483 29.80 64.63 -63.06
C GLY A 483 30.31 64.87 -64.47
N VAL A 484 29.42 64.81 -65.47
CA VAL A 484 29.73 65.06 -66.89
C VAL A 484 30.22 66.50 -67.10
N GLU A 485 29.65 67.49 -66.41
CA GLU A 485 30.11 68.89 -66.45
C GLU A 485 31.53 69.06 -65.88
N ILE A 486 31.86 68.35 -64.80
CA ILE A 486 33.22 68.34 -64.24
C ILE A 486 34.19 67.69 -65.22
N GLU A 487 33.80 66.60 -65.89
CA GLU A 487 34.64 65.93 -66.89
C GLU A 487 34.82 66.80 -68.14
N LEU A 488 33.76 67.42 -68.66
CA LEU A 488 33.83 68.44 -69.71
C LEU A 488 34.74 69.60 -69.32
N ARG A 489 34.69 70.07 -68.06
CA ARG A 489 35.58 71.12 -67.57
C ARG A 489 37.04 70.68 -67.59
N LYS A 490 37.36 69.49 -67.09
CA LYS A 490 38.72 68.92 -67.13
C LYS A 490 39.23 68.76 -68.57
N LEU A 491 38.38 68.25 -69.47
CA LEU A 491 38.72 68.10 -70.89
C LEU A 491 38.92 69.45 -71.56
N SER A 492 38.08 70.45 -71.25
CA SER A 492 38.21 71.82 -71.79
C SER A 492 39.48 72.54 -71.29
N GLU A 493 39.86 72.34 -70.03
CA GLU A 493 41.10 72.88 -69.47
C GLU A 493 42.32 72.20 -70.06
N SER A 494 42.26 70.88 -70.28
CA SER A 494 43.30 70.12 -70.99
C SER A 494 43.44 70.58 -72.46
N ALA A 495 42.32 70.84 -73.15
CA ALA A 495 42.33 71.38 -74.51
C ALA A 495 42.90 72.82 -74.56
N ALA A 496 42.49 73.69 -73.63
CA ALA A 496 42.98 75.07 -73.52
C ALA A 496 44.45 75.15 -73.08
N GLY A 497 44.92 74.20 -72.28
CA GLY A 497 46.34 74.02 -71.95
C GLY A 497 47.17 73.69 -73.20
N GLY A 498 46.66 72.81 -74.06
CA GLY A 498 47.26 72.53 -75.37
C GLY A 498 47.27 73.75 -76.32
N GLN A 499 46.21 74.56 -76.33
CA GLN A 499 46.07 75.72 -77.22
C GLN A 499 46.90 76.95 -76.79
N ARG A 500 47.11 77.17 -75.48
CA ARG A 500 47.95 78.26 -74.96
C ARG A 500 49.44 78.12 -75.33
N LEU A 501 49.93 76.88 -75.41
CA LEU A 501 51.29 76.61 -75.90
C LEU A 501 51.45 76.95 -77.39
N CYS A 502 50.39 76.76 -78.20
CA CYS A 502 50.42 77.08 -79.63
C CYS A 502 50.11 78.57 -79.98
N GLY A 503 49.36 79.31 -79.15
CA GLY A 503 48.95 80.68 -79.46
C GLY A 503 50.01 81.77 -79.23
N SER A 504 50.90 81.57 -78.25
CA SER A 504 51.98 82.52 -77.93
C SER A 504 52.99 82.66 -79.07
N THR A 505 53.25 81.58 -79.81
CA THR A 505 54.17 81.57 -80.96
C THR A 505 53.64 82.31 -82.17
N PHE A 506 52.31 82.49 -82.30
CA PHE A 506 51.70 83.15 -83.46
C PHE A 506 51.56 84.67 -83.27
N LYS A 507 51.31 85.16 -82.04
CA LYS A 507 51.11 86.59 -81.76
C LYS A 507 52.35 87.45 -82.02
N LEU A 508 53.53 86.92 -81.73
CA LEU A 508 54.82 87.57 -82.00
C LEU A 508 55.06 87.86 -83.50
N LYS A 509 54.40 87.14 -84.41
CA LYS A 509 54.55 87.35 -85.86
C LYS A 509 53.66 88.46 -86.42
N VAL A 510 52.54 88.79 -85.77
CA VAL A 510 51.54 89.73 -86.31
C VAL A 510 51.85 91.19 -85.96
N GLU A 511 52.46 91.44 -84.80
CA GLU A 511 52.83 92.81 -84.39
C GLU A 511 53.93 93.42 -85.29
N ALA A 512 54.79 92.60 -85.88
CA ALA A 512 55.80 93.04 -86.84
C ALA A 512 55.20 93.64 -88.12
N VAL A 513 54.08 93.09 -88.62
CA VAL A 513 53.45 93.52 -89.88
C VAL A 513 52.70 94.85 -89.73
N ARG A 514 52.22 95.17 -88.51
CA ARG A 514 51.38 96.36 -88.28
C ARG A 514 52.18 97.67 -88.25
N ALA A 515 53.47 97.59 -87.90
CA ALA A 515 54.35 98.75 -87.85
C ALA A 515 54.65 99.34 -89.24
N GLU A 516 54.62 98.54 -90.31
CA GLU A 516 54.90 99.01 -91.68
C GLU A 516 53.74 99.83 -92.28
N VAL A 517 52.50 99.57 -91.88
CA VAL A 517 51.29 100.20 -92.48
C VAL A 517 51.05 101.62 -91.99
N GLU A 518 51.49 101.97 -90.78
CA GLU A 518 51.31 103.32 -90.21
C GLU A 518 52.20 104.37 -90.90
N ASN A 519 53.42 104.00 -91.31
CA ASN A 519 54.31 104.93 -92.01
C ASN A 519 53.75 105.37 -93.38
N SER A 520 53.00 104.52 -94.08
CA SER A 520 52.45 104.85 -95.40
C SER A 520 51.27 105.82 -95.36
N LYS A 521 50.62 106.03 -94.21
CA LYS A 521 49.47 106.95 -94.09
C LYS A 521 49.89 108.41 -93.86
N ALA A 522 51.06 108.66 -93.29
CA ALA A 522 51.54 110.00 -92.99
C ALA A 522 51.82 110.86 -94.25
N ASP A 523 52.22 110.25 -95.37
CA ASP A 523 52.56 110.97 -96.60
C ASP A 523 51.33 111.49 -97.38
N SER A 524 50.12 111.00 -97.06
CA SER A 524 48.89 111.28 -97.83
C SER A 524 48.19 112.59 -97.45
N GLU A 525 48.45 113.14 -96.26
CA GLU A 525 47.72 114.30 -95.71
C GLU A 525 48.36 115.65 -96.08
N GLY A 526 49.64 115.69 -96.44
CA GLY A 526 50.34 116.91 -96.84
C GLY A 526 49.81 117.56 -98.12
N SER A 527 49.34 116.76 -99.09
CA SER A 527 48.91 117.26 -100.41
C SER A 527 47.49 117.89 -100.44
N LYS A 528 46.72 117.83 -99.35
CA LYS A 528 45.35 118.37 -99.29
C LYS A 528 45.26 119.83 -98.78
N ALA A 529 46.34 120.40 -98.25
CA ALA A 529 46.31 121.70 -97.60
C ALA A 529 46.47 122.92 -98.54
N GLU A 530 47.04 122.77 -99.74
CA GLU A 530 47.38 123.92 -100.61
C GLU A 530 46.25 124.38 -101.56
N LEU A 531 45.24 123.55 -101.85
CA LEU A 531 44.20 123.86 -102.85
C LEU A 531 43.05 124.76 -102.33
N ASN A 532 42.93 124.98 -101.02
CA ASN A 532 41.82 125.76 -100.41
C ASN A 532 42.09 127.28 -100.29
N GLY A 533 43.26 127.77 -100.72
CA GLY A 533 43.65 129.18 -100.57
C GLY A 533 43.19 130.13 -101.70
N GLU A 534 42.93 129.64 -102.91
CA GLU A 534 42.68 130.48 -104.09
C GLU A 534 41.19 130.79 -104.37
N GLU A 535 40.25 130.14 -103.68
CA GLU A 535 38.81 130.24 -103.98
C GLU A 535 38.12 131.47 -103.34
N LEU A 536 38.71 132.05 -102.28
CA LEU A 536 38.12 133.15 -101.51
C LEU A 536 38.28 134.57 -102.14
N ALA A 537 39.10 134.73 -103.19
CA ALA A 537 39.31 136.03 -103.84
C ALA A 537 38.30 136.35 -104.96
N ARG A 538 37.56 135.35 -105.48
CA ARG A 538 36.60 135.54 -106.59
C ARG A 538 35.23 136.11 -106.16
N ASP A 539 34.87 136.01 -104.89
CA ASP A 539 33.53 136.37 -104.40
C ASP A 539 33.36 137.82 -103.93
N ALA A 540 34.46 138.56 -103.69
CA ALA A 540 34.40 139.95 -103.24
C ALA A 540 34.08 140.97 -104.37
N SER A 541 34.37 140.67 -105.63
CA SER A 541 34.17 141.60 -106.76
C SER A 541 32.76 141.57 -107.37
N ARG A 542 31.88 140.64 -106.96
CA ARG A 542 30.52 140.49 -107.52
C ARG A 542 29.48 141.40 -106.86
N TYR A 543 29.76 141.94 -105.66
CA TYR A 543 28.78 142.68 -104.84
C TYR A 543 28.61 144.16 -105.22
N SER A 544 29.48 144.74 -106.05
CA SER A 544 29.42 146.16 -106.44
C SER A 544 28.52 146.47 -107.65
N LEU A 545 28.02 145.45 -108.36
CA LEU A 545 27.17 145.61 -109.56
C LEU A 545 25.65 145.67 -109.28
N GLN A 546 25.22 145.65 -108.02
CA GLN A 546 23.81 145.44 -107.66
C GLN A 546 23.07 146.66 -107.05
N ILE A 547 23.67 147.86 -106.90
CA ILE A 547 22.98 149.00 -106.24
C ILE A 547 22.71 150.23 -107.13
N ALA A 548 23.26 150.34 -108.35
CA ALA A 548 23.03 151.51 -109.24
C ALA A 548 21.80 151.42 -110.17
N ARG A 549 20.74 150.66 -109.83
CA ARG A 549 19.50 150.59 -110.64
C ARG A 549 18.20 150.99 -109.92
N CYS A 550 18.28 151.78 -108.84
CA CYS A 550 17.11 152.42 -108.20
C CYS A 550 17.41 153.78 -107.50
N ARG A 551 18.12 154.70 -108.16
CA ARG A 551 17.87 156.17 -108.22
C ARG A 551 19.07 156.91 -108.81
#